data_AF-A0A4D6MCR8-F1
#
_entry.id   AF-A0A4D6MCR8-F1
#
_cell.length_a   1.000
_cell.length_b   1.000
_cell.length_c   1.000
_cell.angle_alpha   90.00
_cell.angle_beta   90.00
_cell.angle_gamma   90.00
#
_symmetry.space_group_name_H-M   'P 1'
#
loop_
_entity.id
_entity.type
_entity.pdbx_description
1 polymer ?
#
loop_
_entity_poly.entity_id
_entity_poly.type
_entity_poly.pdbx_seq_one_letter_code
_entity_poly.pdbx_strand_id
1 'polypeptide(L)'
;MGVSREAQLRALKLFDVVLEGDDGKEIFKFAYSTMRHRWTKLKETISKSKRFSLQKLSSQYCTFFQRERELSPAYAWLKCEREEDKNCYEILEAAGINGRAGSVYSADNHYVRLSLIRSKDDFDILINKLKTLVAKQ
;
A
#
# COMPACT_ATOMS: atom_id res chain seq x y z
N MET A 1 0.09 33.77 12.58
CA MET A 1 0.92 32.71 11.97
C MET A 1 0.97 31.53 12.93
N GLY A 2 0.65 30.32 12.47
CA GLY A 2 0.55 29.11 13.30
C GLY A 2 -0.49 28.13 12.74
N VAL A 3 -0.67 26.98 13.40
CA VAL A 3 -1.71 26.00 13.02
C VAL A 3 -3.09 26.61 13.31
N SER A 4 -4.05 26.48 12.38
CA SER A 4 -5.44 26.97 12.55
C SER A 4 -6.08 26.42 13.84
N ARG A 5 -6.84 27.27 14.54
CA ARG A 5 -7.54 26.86 15.77
C ARG A 5 -8.62 25.83 15.48
N GLU A 6 -9.26 25.91 14.32
CA GLU A 6 -10.23 24.94 13.83
C GLU A 6 -9.57 23.57 13.59
N ALA A 7 -8.37 23.55 13.00
CA ALA A 7 -7.61 22.30 12.81
C ALA A 7 -7.21 21.67 14.16
N GLN A 8 -6.76 22.50 15.12
CA GLN A 8 -6.45 22.04 16.47
C GLN A 8 -7.68 21.45 17.17
N LEU A 9 -8.81 22.16 17.13
CA LEU A 9 -10.07 21.72 17.76
C LEU A 9 -10.58 20.40 17.13
N ARG A 10 -10.51 20.27 15.81
CA ARG A 10 -10.90 19.04 15.12
C ARG A 10 -9.97 17.87 15.49
N ALA A 11 -8.66 18.10 15.51
CA ALA A 11 -7.70 17.07 15.87
C ALA A 11 -7.91 16.58 17.30
N LEU A 12 -8.11 17.49 18.26
CA LEU A 12 -8.40 17.15 19.65
C LEU A 12 -9.61 16.22 19.76
N LYS A 13 -10.75 16.61 19.17
CA LYS A 13 -11.98 15.80 19.19
C LYS A 13 -11.78 14.41 18.57
N LEU A 14 -11.00 14.29 17.50
CA LEU A 14 -10.71 13.00 16.89
C LEU A 14 -9.81 12.13 17.76
N PHE A 15 -8.83 12.73 18.45
CA PHE A 15 -7.96 12.00 19.37
C PHE A 15 -8.71 11.51 20.60
N ASP A 16 -9.64 12.28 21.15
CA ASP A 16 -10.48 11.84 22.26
C ASP A 16 -11.22 10.54 21.92
N VAL A 17 -11.88 10.51 20.75
CA VAL A 17 -12.57 9.30 20.25
C VAL A 17 -11.60 8.14 20.04
N VAL A 18 -10.40 8.39 19.52
CA VAL A 18 -9.38 7.34 19.33
C VAL A 18 -8.96 6.73 20.66
N LEU A 19 -8.83 7.53 21.72
CA LEU A 19 -8.40 7.06 23.04
C LEU A 19 -9.50 6.29 23.78
N GLU A 20 -10.77 6.64 23.58
CA GLU A 20 -11.92 5.95 24.17
C GLU A 20 -12.12 4.54 23.60
N GLY A 21 -11.80 4.33 22.31
CA GLY A 21 -12.02 3.07 21.60
C GLY A 21 -11.05 1.96 21.99
N ASP A 22 -11.53 0.96 22.73
CA ASP A 22 -10.80 -0.27 23.09
C ASP A 22 -9.39 0.01 23.65
N ASP A 23 -9.31 0.90 24.65
CA ASP A 23 -8.05 1.33 25.27
C ASP A 23 -7.04 1.86 24.22
N GLY A 24 -7.54 2.72 23.33
CA GLY A 24 -6.75 3.32 22.26
C GLY A 24 -6.40 2.39 21.09
N LYS A 25 -6.94 1.17 21.02
CA LYS A 25 -6.50 0.15 20.03
C LYS A 25 -7.43 -0.01 18.85
N GLU A 26 -8.67 0.49 18.92
CA GLU A 26 -9.70 0.20 17.91
C GLU A 26 -9.28 0.63 16.50
N ILE A 27 -8.86 1.89 16.33
CA ILE A 27 -8.42 2.41 15.03
C ILE A 27 -7.21 1.66 14.48
N PHE A 28 -6.29 1.22 15.34
CA PHE A 28 -5.09 0.48 14.94
C PHE A 28 -5.43 -0.95 14.54
N LYS A 29 -6.38 -1.61 15.24
CA LYS A 29 -6.91 -2.93 14.86
C LYS A 29 -7.59 -2.85 13.49
N PHE A 30 -8.43 -1.83 13.28
CA PHE A 30 -9.06 -1.56 11.99
C PHE A 30 -8.04 -1.35 10.86
N ALA A 31 -7.07 -0.46 11.07
CA ALA A 31 -6.05 -0.14 10.09
C ALA A 31 -5.19 -1.36 9.76
N TYR A 32 -4.75 -2.12 10.77
CA TYR A 32 -3.97 -3.33 10.58
C TYR A 32 -4.74 -4.38 9.78
N SER A 33 -5.99 -4.67 10.16
CA SER A 33 -6.84 -5.65 9.47
C SER A 33 -7.03 -5.27 8.00
N THR A 34 -7.38 -4.00 7.74
CA THR A 34 -7.61 -3.47 6.39
C THR A 34 -6.35 -3.56 5.54
N MET A 35 -5.21 -3.08 6.05
CA MET A 35 -3.95 -3.06 5.30
C MET A 35 -3.37 -4.46 5.11
N ARG A 36 -3.53 -5.36 6.08
CA ARG A 36 -3.15 -6.77 5.93
C ARG A 36 -3.96 -7.42 4.81
N HIS A 37 -5.28 -7.24 4.79
CA HIS A 37 -6.13 -7.77 3.72
C HIS A 37 -5.70 -7.24 2.34
N ARG A 38 -5.45 -5.92 2.23
CA ARG A 38 -4.99 -5.30 0.98
C ARG A 38 -3.63 -5.86 0.54
N TRP A 39 -2.69 -6.00 1.47
CA TRP A 39 -1.36 -6.53 1.17
C TRP A 39 -1.41 -8.00 0.74
N THR A 40 -2.19 -8.84 1.42
CA THR A 40 -2.36 -10.26 1.06
C THR A 40 -2.96 -10.41 -0.34
N LYS A 41 -4.07 -9.71 -0.63
CA LYS A 41 -4.73 -9.77 -1.95
C LYS A 41 -3.81 -9.29 -3.08
N LEU A 42 -2.97 -8.29 -2.83
CA LEU A 42 -1.97 -7.84 -3.79
C LEU A 42 -0.87 -8.90 -4.01
N LYS A 43 -0.29 -9.44 -2.93
CA LYS A 43 0.73 -10.51 -3.02
C LYS A 43 0.24 -11.69 -3.85
N GLU A 44 -0.99 -12.15 -3.59
CA GLU A 44 -1.63 -13.25 -4.32
C GLU A 44 -1.90 -12.92 -5.80
N THR A 45 -2.14 -11.65 -6.12
CA THR A 45 -2.36 -11.22 -7.50
C THR A 45 -1.04 -11.21 -8.27
N ILE A 46 0.01 -10.64 -7.66
CA ILE A 46 1.34 -10.53 -8.29
C ILE A 46 2.03 -11.89 -8.40
N SER A 47 1.88 -12.78 -7.41
CA SER A 47 2.53 -14.10 -7.40
C SER A 47 2.14 -15.03 -8.56
N LYS A 48 1.08 -14.69 -9.31
CA LYS A 48 0.62 -15.44 -10.48
C LYS A 48 1.49 -15.23 -11.73
N SER A 49 2.39 -14.24 -11.72
CA SER A 49 3.34 -14.01 -12.81
C SER A 49 4.73 -13.73 -12.27
N LYS A 50 5.74 -14.08 -13.06
CA LYS A 50 7.14 -13.70 -12.80
C LYS A 50 7.49 -12.32 -13.35
N ARG A 51 6.55 -11.64 -14.03
CA ARG A 51 6.75 -10.31 -14.62
C ARG A 51 7.01 -9.22 -13.58
N PHE A 52 6.45 -9.38 -12.39
CA PHE A 52 6.56 -8.38 -11.33
C PHE A 52 7.04 -9.00 -10.03
N SER A 53 7.77 -8.23 -9.25
CA SER A 53 8.10 -8.55 -7.86
C SER A 53 7.70 -7.42 -6.92
N LEU A 54 7.58 -7.76 -5.64
CA LEU A 54 7.23 -6.84 -4.56
C LEU A 54 8.35 -6.82 -3.52
N GLN A 55 8.36 -5.79 -2.68
CA GLN A 55 9.29 -5.72 -1.57
C GLN A 55 9.18 -6.95 -0.65
N LYS A 56 10.33 -7.47 -0.22
CA LYS A 56 10.41 -8.58 0.74
C LYS A 56 10.17 -8.05 2.14
N LEU A 57 9.15 -8.58 2.81
CA LEU A 57 8.78 -8.23 4.16
C LEU A 57 8.61 -9.50 4.98
N SER A 58 9.22 -9.55 6.17
CA SER A 58 9.10 -10.65 7.13
C SER A 58 8.24 -10.24 8.33
N SER A 59 7.63 -11.22 8.98
CA SER A 59 6.91 -11.01 10.24
C SER A 59 7.85 -10.52 11.34
N GLN A 60 7.31 -9.71 12.24
CA GLN A 60 8.05 -9.18 13.38
C GLN A 60 7.16 -9.12 14.63
N TYR A 61 7.77 -9.18 15.81
CA TYR A 61 7.08 -8.98 17.07
C TYR A 61 6.67 -7.52 17.25
N CYS A 62 5.40 -7.28 17.56
CA CYS A 62 4.86 -5.95 17.80
C CYS A 62 4.52 -5.78 19.28
N THR A 63 5.21 -4.86 19.95
CA THR A 63 5.01 -4.56 21.38
C THR A 63 3.63 -3.97 21.68
N PHE A 64 3.07 -3.17 20.76
CA PHE A 64 1.73 -2.60 20.90
C PHE A 64 0.61 -3.67 20.91
N PHE A 65 0.70 -4.64 19.99
CA PHE A 65 -0.28 -5.74 19.90
C PHE A 65 0.12 -6.99 20.68
N GLN A 66 1.31 -6.99 21.30
CA GLN A 66 1.89 -8.11 22.05
C GLN A 66 1.86 -9.46 21.31
N ARG A 67 2.16 -9.44 20.02
CA ARG A 67 2.19 -10.64 19.17
C ARG A 67 3.11 -10.48 17.98
N GLU A 68 3.54 -11.60 17.41
CA GLU A 68 4.13 -11.62 16.08
C GLU A 68 3.07 -11.27 15.03
N ARG A 69 3.44 -10.42 14.06
CA ARG A 69 2.54 -9.99 13.01
C ARG A 69 3.26 -9.81 11.68
N GLU A 70 2.56 -10.12 10.60
CA GLU A 70 2.97 -9.75 9.25
C GLU A 70 2.97 -8.22 9.08
N LEU A 71 3.92 -7.70 8.30
CA LEU A 71 3.96 -6.29 7.94
C LEU A 71 2.87 -5.96 6.91
N SER A 72 2.20 -4.81 7.12
CA SER A 72 1.09 -4.31 6.31
C SER A 72 1.43 -2.91 5.77
N PRO A 73 2.26 -2.80 4.71
CA PRO A 73 2.81 -1.53 4.26
C PRO A 73 1.74 -0.62 3.62
N ALA A 74 1.94 0.69 3.71
CA ALA A 74 1.07 1.69 3.06
C ALA A 74 1.21 1.73 1.54
N TYR A 75 2.37 1.28 1.03
CA TYR A 75 2.71 1.31 -0.39
C TYR A 75 3.25 -0.04 -0.83
N ALA A 76 2.94 -0.42 -2.06
CA ALA A 76 3.64 -1.49 -2.75
C ALA A 76 4.79 -0.88 -3.55
N TRP A 77 5.96 -1.48 -3.44
CA TRP A 77 7.13 -1.18 -4.24
C TRP A 77 7.26 -2.28 -5.28
N LEU A 78 6.65 -2.03 -6.43
CA LEU A 78 6.55 -2.99 -7.52
C LEU A 78 7.77 -2.83 -8.42
N LYS A 79 8.42 -3.94 -8.78
CA LYS A 79 9.48 -3.98 -9.77
C LYS A 79 9.00 -4.74 -11.01
N CYS A 80 9.22 -4.21 -12.20
CA CYS A 80 9.14 -4.98 -13.44
C CYS A 80 10.43 -5.79 -13.62
N GLU A 81 10.33 -7.10 -13.82
CA GLU A 81 11.49 -8.01 -13.89
C GLU A 81 11.91 -8.36 -15.32
N ARG A 82 11.08 -8.04 -16.31
CA ARG A 82 11.41 -8.32 -17.72
C ARG A 82 12.40 -7.30 -18.24
N GLU A 83 13.36 -7.76 -19.02
CA GLU A 83 14.39 -6.91 -19.62
C GLU A 83 13.79 -5.99 -20.69
N GLU A 84 12.69 -6.41 -21.35
CA GLU A 84 11.91 -5.55 -22.25
C GLU A 84 11.15 -4.42 -21.52
N ASP A 85 10.87 -4.56 -20.22
CA ASP A 85 10.08 -3.61 -19.43
C ASP A 85 10.95 -2.43 -18.91
N LYS A 86 11.65 -1.73 -19.83
CA LYS A 86 12.63 -0.67 -19.51
C LYS A 86 12.06 0.51 -18.71
N ASN A 87 10.75 0.78 -18.84
CA ASN A 87 10.05 1.79 -18.06
C ASN A 87 8.75 1.21 -17.48
N CYS A 88 8.83 0.75 -16.24
CA CYS A 88 7.72 0.10 -15.55
C CYS A 88 6.55 1.08 -15.31
N TYR A 89 6.84 2.38 -15.17
CA TYR A 89 5.81 3.40 -15.01
C TYR A 89 4.92 3.50 -16.25
N GLU A 90 5.52 3.61 -17.44
CA GLU A 90 4.77 3.71 -18.71
C GLU A 90 3.92 2.46 -18.98
N ILE A 91 4.42 1.27 -18.63
CA ILE A 91 3.68 0.01 -18.76
C ILE A 91 2.42 0.01 -17.89
N LEU A 92 2.56 0.41 -16.62
CA LEU A 92 1.43 0.49 -15.71
C LEU A 92 0.46 1.59 -16.16
N GLU A 93 0.96 2.73 -16.60
CA GLU A 93 0.14 3.83 -17.11
C GLU A 93 -0.68 3.41 -18.35
N ALA A 94 -0.07 2.69 -19.29
CA ALA A 94 -0.75 2.11 -20.45
C ALA A 94 -1.83 1.08 -20.05
N ALA A 95 -1.66 0.38 -18.92
CA ALA A 95 -2.68 -0.47 -18.31
C ALA A 95 -3.71 0.31 -17.48
N GLY A 96 -3.64 1.64 -17.47
CA GLY A 96 -4.50 2.54 -16.69
C GLY A 96 -4.24 2.50 -15.19
N ILE A 97 -3.06 2.05 -14.75
CA ILE A 97 -2.63 2.02 -13.36
C ILE A 97 -1.70 3.21 -13.11
N ASN A 98 -2.16 4.19 -12.35
CA ASN A 98 -1.34 5.34 -11.98
C ASN A 98 -0.57 5.08 -10.68
N GLY A 99 0.74 5.32 -10.71
CA GLY A 99 1.66 5.18 -9.58
C GLY A 99 2.64 6.33 -9.50
N ARG A 100 3.73 6.17 -8.74
CA ARG A 100 4.87 7.09 -8.79
C ARG A 100 6.10 6.36 -9.27
N ALA A 101 6.71 6.88 -10.34
CA ALA A 101 7.94 6.32 -10.91
C ALA A 101 9.05 6.24 -9.87
N GLY A 102 9.83 5.16 -9.93
CA GLY A 102 10.92 4.90 -8.99
C GLY A 102 12.05 5.92 -9.06
N SER A 103 12.25 6.52 -10.22
CA SER A 103 13.23 7.59 -10.45
C SER A 103 13.04 8.82 -9.55
N VAL A 104 11.80 9.10 -9.13
CA VAL A 104 11.49 10.16 -8.15
C VAL A 104 12.07 9.86 -6.77
N TYR A 105 12.41 8.60 -6.50
CA TYR A 105 13.03 8.12 -5.26
C TYR A 105 14.49 7.68 -5.46
N SER A 106 15.13 8.12 -6.56
CA SER A 106 16.48 7.71 -6.94
C SER A 106 16.64 6.19 -7.15
N ALA A 107 15.55 5.48 -7.44
CA ALA A 107 15.59 4.10 -7.88
C ALA A 107 15.59 4.00 -9.40
N ASP A 108 15.89 2.80 -9.93
CA ASP A 108 15.83 2.57 -11.36
C ASP A 108 14.38 2.64 -11.92
N ASN A 109 14.26 2.76 -13.25
CA ASN A 109 12.98 2.89 -13.95
C ASN A 109 12.13 1.60 -13.96
N HIS A 110 12.63 0.49 -13.40
CA HIS A 110 11.85 -0.73 -13.24
C HIS A 110 10.96 -0.65 -12.00
N TYR A 111 11.13 0.34 -11.13
CA TYR A 111 10.32 0.47 -9.92
C TYR A 111 9.16 1.45 -10.06
N VAL A 112 8.03 1.10 -9.45
CA VAL A 112 6.86 1.98 -9.27
C VAL A 112 6.29 1.83 -7.87
N ARG A 113 6.00 2.96 -7.22
CA ARG A 113 5.29 3.00 -5.95
C ARG A 113 3.78 3.06 -6.18
N LEU A 114 3.05 2.05 -5.72
CA LEU A 114 1.59 1.99 -5.75
C LEU A 114 1.01 2.26 -4.36
N SER A 115 -0.04 3.09 -4.27
CA SER A 115 -0.68 3.43 -3.00
C SER A 115 -1.71 2.38 -2.60
N LEU A 116 -1.59 1.84 -1.39
CA LEU A 116 -2.53 0.88 -0.82
C LEU A 116 -3.45 1.50 0.24
N ILE A 117 -3.37 2.82 0.46
CA ILE A 117 -4.10 3.56 1.51
C ILE A 117 -5.24 4.43 0.96
N ARG A 118 -5.58 4.29 -0.33
CA ARG A 118 -6.71 5.00 -0.96
C ARG A 118 -8.06 4.39 -0.57
N SER A 119 -9.15 4.83 -1.19
CA SER A 119 -10.48 4.24 -0.98
C SER A 119 -10.49 2.75 -1.30
N LYS A 120 -11.54 2.05 -0.86
CA LYS A 120 -11.74 0.64 -1.22
C LYS A 120 -11.88 0.47 -2.73
N ASP A 121 -12.64 1.36 -3.38
CA ASP A 121 -12.89 1.31 -4.82
C ASP A 121 -11.60 1.49 -5.62
N ASP A 122 -10.75 2.45 -5.23
CA ASP A 122 -9.44 2.65 -5.85
C ASP A 122 -8.58 1.38 -5.75
N PHE A 123 -8.61 0.71 -4.60
CA PHE A 123 -7.88 -0.53 -4.39
C PHE A 123 -8.44 -1.71 -5.21
N ASP A 124 -9.77 -1.86 -5.29
CA ASP A 124 -10.38 -2.93 -6.06
C ASP A 124 -10.16 -2.74 -7.58
N ILE A 125 -10.21 -1.49 -8.08
CA ILE A 125 -9.83 -1.16 -9.46
C ILE A 125 -8.36 -1.52 -9.72
N LEU A 126 -7.45 -1.16 -8.81
CA LEU A 126 -6.03 -1.50 -8.92
C LEU A 126 -5.82 -3.01 -9.06
N ILE A 127 -6.44 -3.80 -8.18
CA ILE A 127 -6.32 -5.27 -8.22
C ILE A 127 -6.88 -5.85 -9.53
N ASN A 128 -8.02 -5.37 -10.01
CA ASN A 128 -8.62 -5.86 -11.25
C ASN A 128 -7.73 -5.57 -12.47
N LYS A 129 -7.13 -4.37 -12.55
CA LYS A 129 -6.18 -4.02 -13.61
C LYS A 129 -4.91 -4.86 -13.53
N LEU A 130 -4.36 -5.05 -12.33
CA LEU A 130 -3.18 -5.90 -12.13
C LEU A 130 -3.46 -7.36 -12.52
N LYS A 131 -4.62 -7.93 -12.17
CA LYS A 131 -5.00 -9.29 -12.61
C LYS A 131 -4.98 -9.41 -14.14
N THR A 132 -5.52 -8.41 -14.84
CA THR A 132 -5.54 -8.38 -16.31
C THR A 132 -4.12 -8.30 -16.87
N LEU A 133 -3.27 -7.47 -16.27
CA LEU A 133 -1.88 -7.29 -16.71
C LEU A 133 -1.00 -8.52 -16.46
N VAL A 134 -1.21 -9.19 -15.33
CA VAL A 134 -0.53 -10.43 -14.93
C VAL A 134 -0.94 -11.61 -15.80
N ALA A 135 -2.17 -11.64 -16.30
CA ALA A 135 -2.68 -12.70 -17.19
C ALA A 135 -2.16 -12.59 -18.64
N LYS A 136 -1.80 -11.38 -19.09
CA LYS A 136 -1.16 -11.15 -20.38
C LYS A 136 0.32 -11.54 -20.26
N GLN A 137 0.66 -12.72 -20.76
CA GLN A 137 2.06 -13.15 -20.92
C GLN A 137 2.78 -12.26 -21.92
#